data_AF-A0A2T1GEB4-F1
#
_entry.id   AF-A0A2T1GEB4-F1
#
_cell.length_a   1.000
_cell.length_b   1.000
_cell.length_c   1.000
_cell.angle_alpha   90.00
_cell.angle_beta   90.00
_cell.angle_gamma   90.00
#
_symmetry.space_group_name_H-M   'P 1'
#
loop_
_entity.id
_entity.type
_entity.pdbx_description
1 polymer ?
#
loop_
_entity_poly.entity_id
_entity_poly.type
_entity_poly.pdbx_seq_one_letter_code
_entity_poly.pdbx_strand_id
1 'polypeptide(L)'
;MLNPNYYTSHLLEVSRIFCEDETWSIVTEYIDDERLEDYIADRGILSEDKAVEIIQKIGYALSYEKLERSLNRDIKPSNIIISSWREEPTLIDIGLSELIVSISKNMKSESPFYLATAKAEHGSDSQYIYALAATLYTCVTGDIPPSPEMRMVQDNLLPPQQLNPQISDRLNRLILTGMNLNPKDRSSSLDKWLSSIPLLRISENKFLCNFTCGQRTFTKLDMSDLQLSNNWLSRLKFSDINFTGTNFTETRLHNGKFERVDFSNAILKDASLYQSLFCRTNFQNADLRGADLCGTEFDNTNLKGANLCGANLKGAKISQQELKQSKTNFLTIFPNGKRGGWW
;
A
#
# COMPACT_ATOMS: atom_id res chain seq x y z
N MET A 1 11.15 -12.52 5.43
CA MET A 1 10.63 -11.78 6.60
C MET A 1 10.77 -10.29 6.31
N LEU A 2 9.65 -9.61 6.15
CA LEU A 2 9.56 -8.15 5.93
C LEU A 2 10.06 -7.44 7.19
N ASN A 3 10.64 -6.23 7.05
CA ASN A 3 11.05 -5.43 8.20
C ASN A 3 9.78 -4.90 8.90
N PRO A 4 9.46 -5.31 10.13
CA PRO A 4 8.24 -4.89 10.83
C PRO A 4 8.16 -3.36 10.99
N ASN A 5 9.30 -2.68 11.07
CA ASN A 5 9.37 -1.26 11.43
C ASN A 5 8.82 -0.29 10.37
N TYR A 6 8.62 -0.70 9.11
CA TYR A 6 8.13 0.23 8.09
C TYR A 6 6.61 0.47 8.19
N TYR A 7 5.86 -0.51 8.69
CA TYR A 7 4.41 -0.40 8.77
C TYR A 7 3.95 0.14 10.13
N THR A 8 4.68 -0.12 11.21
CA THR A 8 4.34 0.38 12.55
C THR A 8 4.60 1.88 12.72
N SER A 9 5.42 2.50 11.86
CA SER A 9 5.73 3.94 11.93
C SER A 9 4.55 4.88 11.66
N HIS A 10 3.42 4.36 11.16
CA HIS A 10 2.20 5.14 10.93
C HIS A 10 1.19 5.05 12.09
N LEU A 11 1.53 4.33 13.16
CA LEU A 11 0.75 4.25 14.37
C LEU A 11 1.62 4.79 15.50
N LEU A 12 1.09 5.72 16.30
CA LEU A 12 1.86 6.30 17.40
C LEU A 12 2.14 5.22 18.45
N GLU A 13 3.43 5.01 18.74
CA GLU A 13 3.86 4.12 19.81
C GLU A 13 3.71 4.81 21.16
N VAL A 14 3.03 4.14 22.09
CA VAL A 14 2.97 4.58 23.48
C VAL A 14 4.17 4.05 24.22
N SER A 15 5.01 4.97 24.70
CA SER A 15 6.20 4.62 25.48
C SER A 15 5.83 4.19 26.89
N ARG A 16 4.88 4.88 27.54
CA ARG A 16 4.48 4.60 28.92
C ARG A 16 3.10 5.14 29.24
N ILE A 17 2.32 4.37 30.00
CA ILE A 17 1.09 4.83 30.66
C ILE A 17 1.35 4.82 32.16
N PHE A 18 0.93 5.86 32.87
CA PHE A 18 1.05 5.95 34.32
C PHE A 18 -0.11 6.75 34.92
N CYS A 19 -0.32 6.62 36.22
CA CYS A 19 -1.31 7.38 36.97
C CYS A 19 -0.59 8.11 38.10
N GLU A 20 -0.78 9.42 38.18
CA GLU A 20 -0.23 10.29 39.21
C GLU A 20 -1.36 11.19 39.70
N ASP A 21 -1.59 11.24 41.02
CA ASP A 21 -2.66 12.02 41.64
C ASP A 21 -4.04 11.87 40.97
N GLU A 22 -4.48 10.62 40.79
CA GLU A 22 -5.75 10.24 40.12
C GLU A 22 -5.84 10.63 38.62
N THR A 23 -4.77 11.19 38.05
CA THR A 23 -4.69 11.58 36.65
C THR A 23 -3.91 10.53 35.85
N TRP A 24 -4.62 9.86 34.94
CA TRP A 24 -3.98 8.97 33.97
C TRP A 24 -3.26 9.78 32.89
N SER A 25 -1.97 9.52 32.73
CA SER A 25 -1.07 10.22 31.83
C SER A 25 -0.37 9.23 30.90
N ILE A 26 -0.06 9.70 29.69
CA ILE A 26 0.48 8.87 28.61
C ILE A 26 1.66 9.60 28.00
N VAL A 27 2.76 8.88 27.89
CA VAL A 27 3.99 9.34 27.26
C VAL A 27 4.07 8.72 25.89
N THR A 28 4.11 9.58 24.87
CA THR A 28 4.26 9.21 23.46
C THR A 28 5.42 9.97 22.85
N GLU A 29 5.81 9.61 21.63
CA GLU A 29 6.61 10.51 20.80
C GLU A 29 5.86 11.83 20.61
N TYR A 30 6.60 12.94 20.64
CA TYR A 30 6.06 14.25 20.29
C TYR A 30 6.13 14.42 18.77
N ILE A 31 4.99 14.67 18.14
CA ILE A 31 4.88 14.94 16.71
C ILE A 31 4.46 16.40 16.55
N ASP A 32 5.43 17.25 16.18
CA ASP A 32 5.29 18.70 16.02
C ASP A 32 4.69 19.08 14.66
N ASP A 33 3.46 18.66 14.38
CA ASP A 33 2.89 18.76 13.04
C ASP A 33 1.36 18.91 13.04
N GLU A 34 0.82 19.23 11.87
CA GLU A 34 -0.58 19.60 11.66
C GLU A 34 -1.51 18.39 11.62
N ARG A 35 -2.70 18.50 12.22
CA ARG A 35 -3.74 17.46 12.12
C ARG A 35 -4.33 17.46 10.72
N LEU A 36 -4.77 16.31 10.25
CA LEU A 36 -5.39 16.18 8.94
C LEU A 36 -6.70 16.98 8.85
N GLU A 37 -7.43 17.15 9.96
CA GLU A 37 -8.61 18.01 10.01
C GLU A 37 -8.26 19.48 9.72
N ASP A 38 -7.21 20.00 10.37
CA ASP A 38 -6.72 21.36 10.18
C ASP A 38 -6.16 21.53 8.76
N TYR A 39 -5.44 20.51 8.27
CA TYR A 39 -4.93 20.48 6.90
C TYR A 39 -6.04 20.63 5.85
N ILE A 40 -7.16 19.93 6.03
CA ILE A 40 -8.32 20.01 5.13
C ILE A 40 -9.04 21.35 5.29
N ALA A 41 -9.18 21.86 6.52
CA ALA A 41 -9.82 23.14 6.79
C ALA A 41 -9.04 24.32 6.16
N ASP A 42 -7.71 24.31 6.25
CA ASP A 42 -6.84 25.41 5.81
C ASP A 42 -6.54 25.36 4.31
N ARG A 43 -6.37 24.16 3.74
CA ARG A 43 -5.94 23.98 2.33
C ARG A 43 -7.04 23.48 1.40
N GLY A 44 -8.21 23.14 1.95
CA GLY A 44 -9.33 22.56 1.22
C GLY A 44 -9.21 21.04 1.03
N ILE A 45 -10.11 20.49 0.20
CA ILE A 45 -10.21 19.05 -0.05
C ILE A 45 -8.94 18.47 -0.67
N LEU A 46 -8.60 17.23 -0.31
CA LEU A 46 -7.44 16.53 -0.85
C LEU A 46 -7.69 15.98 -2.25
N SER A 47 -6.61 15.88 -3.04
CA SER A 47 -6.61 15.07 -4.26
C SER A 47 -6.86 13.59 -3.94
N GLU A 48 -7.42 12.84 -4.89
CA GLU A 48 -7.65 11.39 -4.77
C GLU A 48 -6.35 10.67 -4.38
N ASP A 49 -5.22 11.00 -5.02
CA ASP A 49 -3.92 10.40 -4.74
C ASP A 49 -3.45 10.64 -3.30
N LYS A 50 -3.57 11.87 -2.79
CA LYS A 50 -3.11 12.18 -1.43
C LYS A 50 -4.01 11.55 -0.37
N ALA A 51 -5.32 11.58 -0.58
CA ALA A 51 -6.28 10.95 0.33
C ALA A 51 -6.07 9.43 0.37
N VAL A 52 -5.88 8.80 -0.79
CA VAL A 52 -5.56 7.37 -0.92
C VAL A 52 -4.22 7.03 -0.26
N GLU A 53 -3.18 7.84 -0.46
CA GLU A 53 -1.88 7.65 0.22
C GLU A 53 -2.06 7.58 1.73
N ILE A 54 -2.81 8.53 2.30
CA ILE A 54 -3.03 8.60 3.75
C ILE A 54 -3.74 7.35 4.25
N ILE A 55 -4.86 7.00 3.61
CA ILE A 55 -5.69 5.86 4.00
C ILE A 55 -4.97 4.52 3.83
N GLN A 56 -4.15 4.37 2.78
CA GLN A 56 -3.35 3.17 2.57
C GLN A 56 -2.28 3.01 3.65
N LYS A 57 -1.52 4.07 3.97
CA LYS A 57 -0.47 4.01 4.99
C LYS A 57 -1.04 3.62 6.36
N ILE A 58 -2.13 4.26 6.78
CA ILE A 58 -2.81 3.93 8.05
C ILE A 58 -3.42 2.52 7.98
N GLY A 59 -4.16 2.20 6.92
CA GLY A 59 -4.82 0.91 6.77
C GLY A 59 -3.86 -0.27 6.77
N TYR A 60 -2.70 -0.16 6.10
CA TYR A 60 -1.70 -1.22 6.11
C TYR A 60 -1.02 -1.37 7.47
N ALA A 61 -0.78 -0.28 8.19
CA ALA A 61 -0.30 -0.35 9.57
C ALA A 61 -1.28 -1.13 10.46
N LEU A 62 -2.57 -0.82 10.39
CA LEU A 62 -3.64 -1.51 11.11
C LEU A 62 -3.82 -2.98 10.70
N SER A 63 -3.52 -3.32 9.44
CA SER A 63 -3.56 -4.72 9.00
C SER A 63 -2.35 -5.52 9.49
N TYR A 64 -1.20 -4.87 9.68
CA TYR A 64 0.00 -5.50 10.18
C TYR A 64 -0.09 -5.78 11.68
N GLU A 65 -0.63 -4.85 12.48
CA GLU A 65 -0.83 -5.00 13.93
C GLU A 65 -2.04 -5.89 14.31
N LYS A 66 -2.30 -6.95 13.54
CA LYS A 66 -3.43 -7.86 13.76
C LYS A 66 -3.46 -8.52 15.14
N LEU A 67 -2.29 -8.72 15.76
CA LEU A 67 -2.15 -9.41 17.05
C LEU A 67 -2.54 -8.55 18.26
N GLU A 68 -2.59 -7.22 18.15
CA GLU A 68 -2.87 -6.30 19.27
C GLU A 68 -4.19 -5.52 19.11
N ARG A 69 -5.10 -6.00 18.24
CA ARG A 69 -6.40 -5.36 17.93
C ARG A 69 -7.41 -5.32 19.09
N SER A 70 -6.97 -5.53 20.33
CA SER A 70 -7.80 -5.41 21.53
C SER A 70 -8.17 -3.95 21.87
N LEU A 71 -7.59 -2.97 21.17
CA LEU A 71 -7.87 -1.55 21.35
C LEU A 71 -8.53 -0.96 20.11
N ASN A 72 -9.69 -0.35 20.29
CA ASN A 72 -10.44 0.29 19.22
C ASN A 72 -9.83 1.64 18.86
N ARG A 73 -9.19 1.76 17.69
CA ARG A 73 -8.59 3.01 17.25
C ARG A 73 -9.65 3.90 16.58
N ASP A 74 -9.78 5.14 17.07
CA ASP A 74 -10.71 6.14 16.51
C ASP A 74 -10.09 6.80 15.26
N ILE A 75 -10.36 6.20 14.09
CA ILE A 75 -9.81 6.66 12.81
C ILE A 75 -10.67 7.79 12.27
N LYS A 76 -10.14 9.01 12.36
CA LYS A 76 -10.76 10.24 11.84
C LYS A 76 -9.69 11.30 11.57
N PRO A 77 -9.99 12.34 10.77
CA PRO A 77 -9.02 13.40 10.47
C PRO A 77 -8.37 14.06 11.70
N SER A 78 -9.10 14.25 12.81
CA SER A 78 -8.55 14.80 14.06
C SER A 78 -7.42 13.98 14.66
N ASN A 79 -7.45 12.67 14.43
CA ASN A 79 -6.56 11.71 15.06
C ASN A 79 -5.42 11.30 14.13
N ILE A 80 -5.27 11.96 12.99
CA ILE A 80 -4.20 11.74 12.03
C ILE A 80 -3.37 13.00 11.96
N ILE A 81 -2.08 12.89 12.24
CA ILE A 81 -1.11 13.98 12.05
C ILE A 81 -0.40 13.76 10.72
N ILE A 82 -0.21 14.82 9.93
CA ILE A 82 0.59 14.80 8.70
C ILE A 82 1.92 15.46 8.98
N SER A 83 3.00 14.67 9.01
CA SER A 83 4.30 15.25 9.32
C SER A 83 4.80 16.16 8.20
N SER A 84 5.17 17.41 8.52
CA SER A 84 5.70 18.39 7.55
C SER A 84 7.06 17.99 6.98
N TRP A 85 7.86 17.24 7.75
CA TRP A 85 9.19 16.81 7.35
C TRP A 85 9.20 15.50 6.57
N ARG A 86 8.27 14.60 6.86
CA ARG A 86 8.21 13.27 6.23
C ARG A 86 7.09 13.16 5.19
N GLU A 87 6.13 14.08 5.18
CA GLU A 87 4.86 14.01 4.45
C GLU A 87 4.08 12.70 4.72
N GLU A 88 4.28 12.11 5.90
CA GLU A 88 3.70 10.83 6.26
C GLU A 88 2.61 11.00 7.32
N PRO A 89 1.49 10.25 7.18
CA PRO A 89 0.44 10.23 8.17
C PRO A 89 0.83 9.35 9.37
N THR A 90 0.45 9.79 10.56
CA THR A 90 0.53 8.99 11.78
C THR A 90 -0.81 9.06 12.52
N LEU A 91 -1.40 7.90 12.81
CA LEU A 91 -2.58 7.80 13.65
C LEU A 91 -2.17 7.86 15.12
N ILE A 92 -2.62 8.88 15.82
CA ILE A 92 -2.21 9.15 17.22
C ILE A 92 -3.18 8.59 18.27
N ASP A 93 -4.43 8.34 17.90
CA ASP A 93 -5.42 7.83 18.84
C ASP A 93 -5.40 6.30 18.86
N ILE A 94 -4.87 5.77 19.95
CA ILE A 94 -4.77 4.34 20.21
C ILE A 94 -6.02 3.76 20.90
N GLY A 95 -7.13 4.49 21.00
CA GLY A 95 -8.37 3.97 21.60
C GLY A 95 -8.43 4.05 23.11
N LEU A 96 -7.68 4.98 23.69
CA LEU A 96 -7.57 5.14 25.15
C LEU A 96 -8.87 5.52 25.81
N SER A 97 -9.79 6.14 25.07
CA SER A 97 -11.14 6.42 25.56
C SER A 97 -11.83 5.14 26.04
N GLU A 98 -11.72 4.01 25.32
CA GLU A 98 -12.26 2.73 25.77
C GLU A 98 -11.47 2.13 26.94
N LEU A 99 -10.13 2.23 26.93
CA LEU A 99 -9.29 1.74 28.03
C LEU A 99 -9.61 2.51 29.33
N ILE A 100 -9.66 3.85 29.25
CA ILE A 100 -9.98 4.75 30.36
C ILE A 100 -11.42 4.54 30.83
N VAL A 101 -12.39 4.34 29.93
CA VAL A 101 -13.77 3.98 30.30
C VAL A 101 -13.82 2.61 30.99
N SER A 102 -13.07 1.61 30.52
CA SER A 102 -13.02 0.28 31.16
C SER A 102 -12.39 0.32 32.56
N ILE A 103 -11.40 1.20 32.75
CA ILE A 103 -10.72 1.44 34.03
C ILE A 103 -11.62 2.30 34.94
N SER A 104 -12.31 3.30 34.40
CA SER A 104 -13.25 4.18 35.10
C SER A 104 -14.67 3.61 35.00
N LYS A 105 -14.99 2.62 35.83
CA LYS A 105 -16.28 1.89 35.86
C LYS A 105 -17.57 2.73 35.94
N ASN A 106 -17.51 4.07 35.97
CA ASN A 106 -18.63 4.97 36.28
C ASN A 106 -18.86 6.15 35.31
N MET A 107 -18.17 6.25 34.16
CA MET A 107 -18.47 7.32 33.19
C MET A 107 -19.32 6.81 32.02
N LYS A 108 -20.56 7.31 31.90
CA LYS A 108 -21.30 7.25 30.64
C LYS A 108 -20.72 8.33 29.71
N SER A 109 -19.77 7.97 28.86
CA SER A 109 -19.45 8.80 27.69
C SER A 109 -20.35 8.38 26.54
N GLU A 110 -20.77 9.36 25.73
CA GLU A 110 -21.38 9.11 24.43
C GLU A 110 -20.49 8.15 23.62
N SER A 111 -21.11 7.15 22.98
CA SER A 111 -20.39 6.25 22.08
C SER A 111 -19.68 7.10 21.02
N PRO A 112 -18.37 6.93 20.80
CA PRO A 112 -17.63 7.68 19.79
C PRO A 112 -18.34 7.69 18.43
N PHE A 113 -18.24 8.81 17.73
CA PHE A 113 -18.98 9.17 16.52
C PHE A 113 -19.02 8.12 15.38
N TYR A 114 -18.08 7.15 15.37
CA TYR A 114 -17.99 6.06 14.39
C TYR A 114 -18.31 4.66 14.93
N LEU A 115 -18.63 4.54 16.22
CA LEU A 115 -18.77 3.24 16.92
C LEU A 115 -20.12 2.54 16.70
N ALA A 116 -21.11 3.19 16.09
CA ALA A 116 -22.46 2.62 16.01
C ALA A 116 -22.83 1.99 14.68
N THR A 117 -21.93 1.25 14.03
CA THR A 117 -22.48 0.12 13.25
C THR A 117 -22.90 -0.91 14.28
N ALA A 118 -24.16 -0.85 14.76
CA ALA A 118 -24.73 -1.68 15.84
C ALA A 118 -24.67 -3.21 15.62
N LYS A 119 -23.93 -3.67 14.59
CA LYS A 119 -23.77 -5.06 14.16
C LYS A 119 -22.31 -5.50 13.99
N ALA A 120 -21.33 -4.60 14.02
CA ALA A 120 -19.92 -5.00 13.92
C ALA A 120 -19.34 -5.23 15.32
N GLU A 121 -18.52 -6.26 15.47
CA GLU A 121 -17.74 -6.47 16.69
C GLU A 121 -16.66 -5.38 16.81
N HIS A 122 -16.38 -4.94 18.04
CA HIS A 122 -15.31 -3.98 18.34
C HIS A 122 -13.95 -4.51 17.87
N GLY A 123 -13.14 -3.64 17.26
CA GLY A 123 -11.83 -4.00 16.72
C GLY A 123 -11.87 -4.90 15.48
N SER A 124 -13.05 -5.12 14.88
CA SER A 124 -13.20 -5.93 13.68
C SER A 124 -12.68 -5.22 12.42
N ASP A 125 -12.25 -6.01 11.44
CA ASP A 125 -11.89 -5.51 10.10
C ASP A 125 -13.01 -4.65 9.49
N SER A 126 -14.27 -5.04 9.74
CA SER A 126 -15.43 -4.30 9.25
C SER A 126 -15.44 -2.88 9.80
N GLN A 127 -15.26 -2.72 11.12
CA GLN A 127 -15.22 -1.42 11.77
C GLN A 127 -14.12 -0.52 11.18
N TYR A 128 -12.90 -1.04 11.03
CA TYR A 128 -11.80 -0.29 10.42
C TYR A 128 -12.08 0.12 8.97
N ILE A 129 -12.72 -0.76 8.18
CA ILE A 129 -13.13 -0.43 6.81
C ILE A 129 -14.08 0.78 6.80
N TYR A 130 -15.05 0.83 7.70
CA TYR A 130 -16.00 1.94 7.75
C TYR A 130 -15.34 3.24 8.17
N ALA A 131 -14.52 3.20 9.23
CA ALA A 131 -13.84 4.39 9.73
C ALA A 131 -12.82 4.96 8.71
N LEU A 132 -12.05 4.09 8.04
CA LEU A 132 -11.18 4.49 6.93
C LEU A 132 -11.99 5.04 5.74
N ALA A 133 -13.13 4.44 5.39
CA ALA A 133 -13.96 4.94 4.30
C ALA A 133 -14.62 6.29 4.63
N ALA A 134 -15.05 6.51 5.87
CA ALA A 134 -15.59 7.79 6.33
C ALA A 134 -14.53 8.89 6.44
N THR A 135 -13.31 8.53 6.87
CA THR A 135 -12.14 9.43 6.83
C THR A 135 -11.82 9.80 5.38
N LEU A 136 -11.79 8.81 4.48
CA LEU A 136 -11.57 9.01 3.05
C LEU A 136 -12.63 9.91 2.43
N TYR A 137 -13.91 9.71 2.78
CA TYR A 137 -15.02 10.58 2.39
C TYR A 137 -14.70 12.03 2.74
N THR A 138 -14.41 12.29 4.01
CA THR A 138 -14.10 13.64 4.52
C THR A 138 -12.90 14.26 3.79
N CYS A 139 -11.86 13.47 3.52
CA CYS A 139 -10.68 13.94 2.81
C CYS A 139 -10.99 14.46 1.40
N VAL A 140 -11.88 13.78 0.66
CA VAL A 140 -12.12 14.07 -0.76
C VAL A 140 -13.35 14.95 -1.00
N THR A 141 -14.24 15.09 -0.02
CA THR A 141 -15.43 15.95 -0.10
C THR A 141 -15.32 17.22 0.76
N GLY A 142 -14.51 17.19 1.81
CA GLY A 142 -14.47 18.25 2.84
C GLY A 142 -15.59 18.14 3.87
N ASP A 143 -16.60 17.31 3.59
CA ASP A 143 -17.79 17.16 4.43
C ASP A 143 -17.64 15.94 5.34
N ILE A 144 -18.00 16.12 6.61
CA ILE A 144 -18.10 15.01 7.56
C ILE A 144 -19.36 14.20 7.21
N PRO A 145 -19.24 12.89 6.92
CA PRO A 145 -20.42 12.10 6.57
C PRO A 145 -21.35 11.94 7.78
N PRO A 146 -22.67 11.80 7.57
CA PRO A 146 -23.61 11.56 8.66
C PRO A 146 -23.24 10.31 9.46
N SER A 147 -23.42 10.38 10.79
CA SER A 147 -23.05 9.28 11.68
C SER A 147 -23.88 8.02 11.40
N PRO A 148 -23.38 6.81 11.73
CA PRO A 148 -24.13 5.57 11.55
C PRO A 148 -25.52 5.60 12.19
N GLU A 149 -25.67 6.22 13.37
CA GLU A 149 -26.93 6.35 14.11
C GLU A 149 -27.96 7.18 13.34
N MET A 150 -27.54 8.32 12.79
CA MET A 150 -28.41 9.16 11.97
C MET A 150 -28.85 8.43 10.70
N ARG A 151 -27.91 7.72 10.07
CA ARG A 151 -28.17 6.93 8.85
C ARG A 151 -29.06 5.72 9.08
N MET A 152 -29.09 5.16 10.29
CA MET A 152 -30.03 4.09 10.66
C MET A 152 -31.48 4.59 10.76
N VAL A 153 -31.69 5.86 11.12
CA VAL A 153 -33.03 6.47 11.10
C VAL A 153 -33.44 6.78 9.66
N GLN A 154 -32.56 7.43 8.91
CA GLN A 154 -32.76 7.72 7.49
C GLN A 154 -31.40 7.84 6.80
N ASP A 155 -31.11 6.95 5.84
CA ASP A 155 -29.83 6.98 5.14
C ASP A 155 -29.80 8.09 4.09
N ASN A 156 -29.20 9.21 4.47
CA ASN A 156 -29.03 10.41 3.65
C ASN A 156 -27.56 10.62 3.24
N LEU A 157 -26.75 9.56 3.20
CA LEU A 157 -25.36 9.69 2.74
C LEU A 157 -25.33 10.08 1.26
N LEU A 158 -24.86 11.30 0.98
CA LEU A 158 -24.63 11.75 -0.40
C LEU A 158 -23.41 11.04 -0.98
N PRO A 159 -23.48 10.46 -2.18
CA PRO A 159 -22.31 9.94 -2.89
C PRO A 159 -21.20 10.99 -2.99
N PRO A 160 -19.92 10.64 -2.71
CA PRO A 160 -18.81 11.59 -2.81
C PRO A 160 -18.77 12.36 -4.13
N GLN A 161 -19.06 11.71 -5.26
CA GLN A 161 -19.11 12.34 -6.58
C GLN A 161 -20.15 13.45 -6.74
N GLN A 162 -21.20 13.48 -5.91
CA GLN A 162 -22.17 14.57 -5.93
C GLN A 162 -21.63 15.83 -5.27
N LEU A 163 -20.73 15.69 -4.30
CA LEU A 163 -20.06 16.80 -3.61
C LEU A 163 -18.78 17.23 -4.33
N ASN A 164 -18.05 16.26 -4.88
CA ASN A 164 -16.84 16.48 -5.67
C ASN A 164 -16.88 15.65 -6.96
N PRO A 165 -17.36 16.24 -8.09
CA PRO A 165 -17.48 15.54 -9.37
C PRO A 165 -16.15 15.08 -10.00
N GLN A 166 -15.00 15.47 -9.47
CA GLN A 166 -13.68 15.03 -9.97
C GLN A 166 -13.27 13.65 -9.45
N ILE A 167 -13.98 13.11 -8.45
CA ILE A 167 -13.69 11.80 -7.86
C ILE A 167 -13.95 10.69 -8.89
N SER A 168 -13.03 9.73 -9.00
CA SER A 168 -13.20 8.58 -9.90
C SER A 168 -14.38 7.68 -9.50
N ASP A 169 -15.02 7.02 -10.48
CA ASP A 169 -16.08 6.03 -10.23
C ASP A 169 -15.63 4.88 -9.34
N ARG A 170 -14.32 4.61 -9.35
CA ARG A 170 -13.70 3.60 -8.51
C ARG A 170 -13.64 4.05 -7.06
N LEU A 171 -13.12 5.25 -6.78
CA LEU A 171 -13.03 5.80 -5.43
C LEU A 171 -14.42 6.03 -4.83
N ASN A 172 -15.35 6.57 -5.62
CA ASN A 172 -16.74 6.77 -5.21
C ASN A 172 -17.39 5.46 -4.72
N ARG A 173 -17.27 4.38 -5.50
CA ARG A 173 -17.79 3.05 -5.11
C ARG A 173 -17.04 2.46 -3.91
N LEU A 174 -15.73 2.64 -3.82
CA LEU A 174 -14.91 2.17 -2.69
C LEU A 174 -15.41 2.79 -1.38
N ILE A 175 -15.62 4.10 -1.36
CA ILE A 175 -16.11 4.84 -0.19
C ILE A 175 -17.53 4.35 0.17
N LEU A 176 -18.45 4.33 -0.78
CA LEU A 176 -19.84 3.92 -0.53
C LEU A 176 -19.94 2.48 -0.01
N THR A 177 -19.22 1.54 -0.62
CA THR A 177 -19.21 0.14 -0.17
C THR A 177 -18.51 -0.04 1.17
N GLY A 178 -17.47 0.75 1.46
CA GLY A 178 -16.81 0.78 2.76
C GLY A 178 -17.71 1.36 3.87
N MET A 179 -18.59 2.29 3.51
CA MET A 179 -19.54 2.95 4.42
C MET A 179 -20.92 2.27 4.48
N ASN A 180 -21.06 1.03 4.02
CA ASN A 180 -22.30 0.27 4.17
C ASN A 180 -22.61 0.02 5.66
N LEU A 181 -23.84 0.35 6.09
CA LEU A 181 -24.29 0.17 7.48
C LEU A 181 -24.27 -1.30 7.92
N ASN A 182 -24.54 -2.21 6.99
CA ASN A 182 -24.47 -3.64 7.24
C ASN A 182 -23.03 -4.16 7.04
N PRO A 183 -22.39 -4.71 8.09
CA PRO A 183 -21.05 -5.30 8.01
C PRO A 183 -20.88 -6.32 6.87
N LYS A 184 -21.94 -7.08 6.54
CA LYS A 184 -21.90 -8.12 5.51
C LYS A 184 -21.83 -7.58 4.09
N ASP A 185 -22.22 -6.32 3.89
CA ASP A 185 -22.20 -5.64 2.60
C ASP A 185 -20.89 -4.85 2.40
N ARG A 186 -19.99 -4.87 3.39
CA ARG A 186 -18.61 -4.38 3.30
C ARG A 186 -17.68 -5.50 2.80
N SER A 187 -16.44 -5.15 2.49
CA SER A 187 -15.41 -6.15 2.19
C SER A 187 -15.19 -7.11 3.37
N SER A 188 -14.94 -8.37 3.07
CA SER A 188 -14.83 -9.45 4.07
C SER A 188 -13.62 -9.34 4.99
N SER A 189 -12.61 -8.55 4.61
CA SER A 189 -11.43 -8.27 5.43
C SER A 189 -10.81 -6.93 5.06
N LEU A 190 -10.05 -6.35 5.99
CA LEU A 190 -9.37 -5.08 5.80
C LEU A 190 -8.34 -5.19 4.67
N ASP A 191 -7.58 -6.28 4.61
CA ASP A 191 -6.64 -6.53 3.51
C ASP A 191 -7.32 -6.53 2.14
N LYS A 192 -8.49 -7.18 2.04
CA LYS A 192 -9.23 -7.26 0.79
C LYS A 192 -9.77 -5.89 0.38
N TRP A 193 -10.24 -5.09 1.34
CA TRP A 193 -10.66 -3.72 1.10
C TRP A 193 -9.48 -2.85 0.65
N LEU A 194 -8.36 -2.88 1.37
CA LEU A 194 -7.15 -2.12 1.01
C LEU A 194 -6.56 -2.54 -0.35
N SER A 195 -6.69 -3.81 -0.74
CA SER A 195 -6.28 -4.30 -2.06
C SER A 195 -7.19 -3.81 -3.19
N SER A 196 -8.40 -3.33 -2.88
CA SER A 196 -9.30 -2.74 -3.88
C SER A 196 -9.02 -1.26 -4.16
N ILE A 197 -8.25 -0.61 -3.29
CA ILE A 197 -7.76 0.75 -3.47
C ILE A 197 -6.72 0.76 -4.62
N PRO A 198 -6.76 1.74 -5.55
CA PRO A 198 -5.70 1.90 -6.54
C PRO A 198 -4.31 1.93 -5.87
N LEU A 199 -3.31 1.29 -6.49
CA LEU A 199 -1.94 1.43 -6.03
C LEU A 199 -1.53 2.89 -6.14
N LEU A 200 -0.81 3.41 -5.15
CA LEU A 200 -0.37 4.80 -5.15
C LEU A 200 0.64 5.03 -6.28
N ARG A 201 0.31 5.95 -7.19
CA ARG A 201 1.22 6.33 -8.27
C ARG A 201 2.38 7.16 -7.72
N ILE A 202 3.60 6.79 -8.09
CA ILE A 202 4.81 7.51 -7.72
C ILE A 202 5.52 8.03 -8.97
N SER A 203 6.02 9.26 -8.92
CA SER A 203 6.81 9.85 -10.02
C SER A 203 8.23 9.29 -10.04
N GLU A 204 8.92 9.38 -11.19
CA GLU A 204 10.34 8.98 -11.26
C GLU A 204 11.18 9.71 -10.23
N ASN A 205 11.00 11.03 -10.11
CA ASN A 205 11.78 11.86 -9.20
C ASN A 205 11.58 11.47 -7.73
N LYS A 206 10.33 11.19 -7.30
CA LYS A 206 10.06 10.77 -5.92
C LYS A 206 10.66 9.39 -5.65
N PHE A 207 10.51 8.44 -6.58
CA PHE A 207 11.14 7.13 -6.47
C PHE A 207 12.68 7.21 -6.38
N LEU A 208 13.31 7.97 -7.28
CA LEU A 208 14.75 8.14 -7.31
C LEU A 208 15.26 8.88 -6.06
N CYS A 209 14.55 9.91 -5.59
CA CYS A 209 14.86 10.60 -4.35
C CYS A 209 14.86 9.61 -3.17
N ASN A 210 13.78 8.86 -2.99
CA ASN A 210 13.65 7.84 -1.95
C ASN A 210 14.80 6.82 -2.02
N PHE A 211 15.14 6.36 -3.23
CA PHE A 211 16.29 5.48 -3.44
C PHE A 211 17.61 6.14 -3.01
N THR A 212 17.87 7.38 -3.41
CA THR A 212 19.09 8.10 -3.02
C THR A 212 19.18 8.36 -1.52
N CYS A 213 18.04 8.57 -0.85
CA CYS A 213 17.93 8.70 0.60
C CYS A 213 18.10 7.36 1.36
N GLY A 214 18.37 6.25 0.65
CA GLY A 214 18.66 4.97 1.27
C GLY A 214 17.47 4.02 1.36
N GLN A 215 16.29 4.39 0.86
CA GLN A 215 15.16 3.45 0.78
C GLN A 215 15.52 2.30 -0.17
N ARG A 216 15.37 1.07 0.32
CA ARG A 216 15.63 -0.16 -0.46
C ARG A 216 14.41 -1.07 -0.58
N THR A 217 13.36 -0.80 0.17
CA THR A 217 12.12 -1.57 0.15
C THR A 217 11.00 -0.66 -0.31
N PHE A 218 10.29 -1.10 -1.33
CA PHE A 218 9.12 -0.42 -1.90
C PHE A 218 7.99 -1.43 -2.00
N THR A 219 6.77 -1.01 -1.68
CA THR A 219 5.63 -1.91 -1.64
C THR A 219 4.35 -1.20 -2.02
N LYS A 220 3.47 -1.89 -2.76
CA LYS A 220 2.12 -1.41 -3.09
C LYS A 220 2.09 -0.06 -3.81
N LEU A 221 2.95 0.10 -4.81
CA LEU A 221 3.06 1.30 -5.63
C LEU A 221 2.73 1.01 -7.09
N ASP A 222 2.10 1.99 -7.73
CA ASP A 222 2.01 2.07 -9.18
C ASP A 222 3.21 2.83 -9.72
N MET A 223 4.07 2.11 -10.41
CA MET A 223 5.26 2.59 -11.10
C MET A 223 5.16 2.32 -12.60
N SER A 224 3.93 2.19 -13.13
CA SER A 224 3.70 1.96 -14.55
C SER A 224 4.20 3.13 -15.41
N ASP A 225 4.73 2.78 -16.58
CA ASP A 225 5.19 3.70 -17.63
C ASP A 225 6.35 4.64 -17.25
N LEU A 226 6.97 4.44 -16.08
CA LEU A 226 8.10 5.25 -15.63
C LEU A 226 9.32 5.08 -16.56
N GLN A 227 10.08 6.15 -16.72
CA GLN A 227 11.32 6.14 -17.50
C GLN A 227 12.54 5.99 -16.58
N LEU A 228 12.99 4.76 -16.38
CA LEU A 228 14.06 4.38 -15.45
C LEU A 228 15.32 3.82 -16.15
N SER A 229 15.48 4.08 -17.45
CA SER A 229 16.62 3.62 -18.24
C SER A 229 17.95 4.13 -17.70
N ASN A 230 19.04 3.37 -17.89
CA ASN A 230 20.41 3.72 -17.51
C ASN A 230 20.65 3.98 -16.01
N ASN A 231 19.71 3.59 -15.12
CA ASN A 231 19.87 3.80 -13.68
C ASN A 231 20.59 2.64 -12.99
N TRP A 232 21.22 2.94 -11.84
CA TRP A 232 21.77 1.93 -10.94
C TRP A 232 20.85 1.72 -9.72
N LEU A 233 19.98 0.72 -9.82
CA LEU A 233 18.91 0.42 -8.86
C LEU A 233 19.09 -0.97 -8.23
N SER A 234 20.32 -1.29 -7.84
CA SER A 234 20.67 -2.63 -7.36
C SER A 234 20.19 -2.90 -5.94
N ARG A 235 19.98 -4.19 -5.61
CA ARG A 235 19.67 -4.67 -4.25
C ARG A 235 18.33 -4.15 -3.69
N LEU A 236 17.39 -3.83 -4.58
CA LEU A 236 16.05 -3.39 -4.20
C LEU A 236 15.14 -4.56 -3.83
N LYS A 237 14.19 -4.30 -2.94
CA LYS A 237 13.09 -5.19 -2.58
C LYS A 237 11.79 -4.54 -3.00
N PHE A 238 11.06 -5.20 -3.88
CA PHE A 238 9.76 -4.78 -4.38
C PHE A 238 8.71 -5.82 -4.03
N SER A 239 7.60 -5.39 -3.44
CA SER A 239 6.46 -6.26 -3.10
C SER A 239 5.16 -5.62 -3.54
N ASP A 240 4.37 -6.30 -4.37
CA ASP A 240 3.08 -5.78 -4.87
C ASP A 240 3.25 -4.48 -5.68
N ILE A 241 4.11 -4.49 -6.69
CA ILE A 241 4.42 -3.31 -7.52
C ILE A 241 3.88 -3.49 -8.93
N ASN A 242 3.27 -2.44 -9.48
CA ASN A 242 2.97 -2.37 -10.89
C ASN A 242 4.10 -1.66 -11.65
N PHE A 243 4.83 -2.39 -12.48
CA PHE A 243 5.82 -1.87 -13.44
C PHE A 243 5.36 -2.03 -14.89
N THR A 244 4.07 -2.17 -15.15
CA THR A 244 3.54 -2.31 -16.51
C THR A 244 4.06 -1.19 -17.41
N GLY A 245 4.61 -1.53 -18.58
CA GLY A 245 5.11 -0.55 -19.56
C GLY A 245 6.38 0.22 -19.14
N THR A 246 6.93 -0.02 -17.95
CA THR A 246 8.09 0.73 -17.43
C THR A 246 9.33 0.48 -18.26
N ASN A 247 10.12 1.54 -18.49
CA ASN A 247 11.36 1.46 -19.23
C ASN A 247 12.56 1.29 -18.29
N PHE A 248 13.15 0.10 -18.29
CA PHE A 248 14.36 -0.32 -17.61
C PHE A 248 15.52 -0.61 -18.57
N THR A 249 15.54 0.00 -19.75
CA THR A 249 16.62 -0.22 -20.73
C THR A 249 17.97 0.09 -20.10
N GLU A 250 18.91 -0.85 -20.16
CA GLU A 250 20.26 -0.74 -19.58
C GLU A 250 20.30 -0.49 -18.06
N THR A 251 19.19 -0.67 -17.35
CA THR A 251 19.11 -0.46 -15.90
C THR A 251 19.77 -1.61 -15.13
N ARG A 252 20.51 -1.28 -14.07
CA ARG A 252 21.14 -2.26 -13.17
C ARG A 252 20.24 -2.56 -11.98
N LEU A 253 19.49 -3.65 -12.06
CA LEU A 253 18.58 -4.18 -11.04
C LEU A 253 19.13 -5.43 -10.33
N HIS A 254 20.41 -5.75 -10.51
CA HIS A 254 21.03 -6.96 -9.98
C HIS A 254 20.88 -7.11 -8.46
N ASN A 255 20.87 -8.36 -8.00
CA ASN A 255 20.64 -8.75 -6.61
C ASN A 255 19.30 -8.24 -6.05
N GLY A 256 18.32 -7.95 -6.90
CA GLY A 256 16.99 -7.50 -6.50
C GLY A 256 16.09 -8.64 -6.02
N LYS A 257 15.05 -8.30 -5.24
CA LYS A 257 13.98 -9.22 -4.85
C LYS A 257 12.65 -8.63 -5.28
N PHE A 258 11.90 -9.39 -6.06
CA PHE A 258 10.65 -8.97 -6.67
C PHE A 258 9.58 -9.99 -6.32
N GLU A 259 8.61 -9.59 -5.50
CA GLU A 259 7.52 -10.44 -5.03
C GLU A 259 6.18 -9.86 -5.48
N ARG A 260 5.37 -10.63 -6.22
CA ARG A 260 4.07 -10.14 -6.76
C ARG A 260 4.21 -8.83 -7.56
N VAL A 261 5.23 -8.77 -8.41
CA VAL A 261 5.50 -7.60 -9.25
C VAL A 261 4.97 -7.84 -10.67
N ASP A 262 4.37 -6.82 -11.26
CA ASP A 262 3.89 -6.87 -12.64
C ASP A 262 4.81 -6.07 -13.58
N PHE A 263 5.66 -6.78 -14.34
CA PHE A 263 6.48 -6.24 -15.42
C PHE A 263 5.84 -6.43 -16.81
N SER A 264 4.53 -6.63 -16.90
CA SER A 264 3.90 -6.86 -18.21
C SER A 264 4.15 -5.70 -19.17
N ASN A 265 4.55 -6.02 -20.40
CA ASN A 265 4.95 -5.05 -21.42
C ASN A 265 6.11 -4.10 -21.02
N ALA A 266 6.82 -4.34 -19.91
CA ALA A 266 7.97 -3.55 -19.52
C ALA A 266 9.14 -3.73 -20.51
N ILE A 267 9.96 -2.69 -20.64
CA ILE A 267 11.15 -2.71 -21.50
C ILE A 267 12.38 -2.91 -20.63
N LEU A 268 12.93 -4.12 -20.61
CA LEU A 268 14.11 -4.52 -19.83
C LEU A 268 15.29 -4.86 -20.76
N LYS A 269 15.33 -4.23 -21.94
CA LYS A 269 16.37 -4.46 -22.94
C LYS A 269 17.74 -4.13 -22.34
N ASP A 270 18.68 -5.05 -22.47
CA ASP A 270 20.06 -4.92 -21.96
C ASP A 270 20.14 -4.62 -20.43
N ALA A 271 19.06 -4.85 -19.68
CA ALA A 271 19.03 -4.67 -18.24
C ALA A 271 19.86 -5.74 -17.52
N SER A 272 20.50 -5.37 -16.41
CA SER A 272 21.21 -6.30 -15.55
C SER A 272 20.31 -6.73 -14.39
N LEU A 273 19.84 -7.97 -14.44
CA LEU A 273 19.01 -8.62 -13.41
C LEU A 273 19.77 -9.76 -12.70
N TYR A 274 21.09 -9.86 -12.91
CA TYR A 274 21.98 -10.85 -12.31
C TYR A 274 21.66 -11.17 -10.84
N GLN A 275 21.54 -12.45 -10.52
CA GLN A 275 21.26 -12.96 -9.16
C GLN A 275 20.00 -12.37 -8.49
N SER A 276 19.03 -11.92 -9.28
CA SER A 276 17.73 -11.47 -8.73
C SER A 276 16.79 -12.62 -8.45
N LEU A 277 15.88 -12.40 -7.50
CA LEU A 277 14.83 -13.35 -7.12
C LEU A 277 13.48 -12.82 -7.56
N PHE A 278 12.75 -13.59 -8.35
CA PHE A 278 11.40 -13.30 -8.81
C PHE A 278 10.44 -14.34 -8.24
N CYS A 279 9.50 -13.91 -7.39
CA CYS A 279 8.46 -14.76 -6.83
C CYS A 279 7.10 -14.22 -7.26
N ARG A 280 6.25 -15.05 -7.88
CA ARG A 280 4.90 -14.66 -8.33
C ARG A 280 4.90 -13.41 -9.21
N THR A 281 5.92 -13.28 -10.06
CA THR A 281 6.14 -12.09 -10.90
C THR A 281 5.59 -12.31 -12.30
N ASN A 282 4.98 -11.27 -12.88
CA ASN A 282 4.46 -11.30 -14.23
C ASN A 282 5.42 -10.58 -15.20
N PHE A 283 5.94 -11.29 -16.20
CA PHE A 283 6.76 -10.76 -17.29
C PHE A 283 6.06 -10.88 -18.64
N GLN A 284 4.73 -11.03 -18.66
CA GLN A 284 3.99 -11.23 -19.90
C GLN A 284 4.30 -10.12 -20.92
N ASN A 285 4.71 -10.53 -22.12
CA ASN A 285 5.11 -9.65 -23.22
C ASN A 285 6.26 -8.65 -22.91
N ALA A 286 6.97 -8.80 -21.80
CA ALA A 286 8.11 -7.95 -21.48
C ALA A 286 9.24 -8.11 -22.51
N ASP A 287 9.96 -7.02 -22.80
CA ASP A 287 11.12 -7.04 -23.66
C ASP A 287 12.40 -7.23 -22.84
N LEU A 288 12.94 -8.45 -22.81
CA LEU A 288 14.15 -8.82 -22.08
C LEU A 288 15.33 -9.08 -23.04
N ARG A 289 15.30 -8.50 -24.25
CA ARG A 289 16.37 -8.69 -25.24
C ARG A 289 17.72 -8.27 -24.67
N GLY A 290 18.72 -9.14 -24.78
CA GLY A 290 20.07 -8.86 -24.29
C GLY A 290 20.21 -8.77 -22.77
N ALA A 291 19.14 -8.93 -21.99
CA ALA A 291 19.19 -8.81 -20.54
C ALA A 291 20.12 -9.86 -19.91
N ASP A 292 20.83 -9.45 -18.86
CA ASP A 292 21.63 -10.36 -18.04
C ASP A 292 20.78 -10.94 -16.91
N LEU A 293 20.36 -12.19 -17.09
CA LEU A 293 19.57 -12.99 -16.16
C LEU A 293 20.42 -14.11 -15.53
N CYS A 294 21.75 -13.97 -15.53
CA CYS A 294 22.64 -14.98 -14.99
C CYS A 294 22.37 -15.21 -13.50
N GLY A 295 22.16 -16.47 -13.12
CA GLY A 295 21.88 -16.88 -11.74
C GLY A 295 20.55 -16.39 -11.16
N THR A 296 19.60 -15.90 -11.96
CA THR A 296 18.28 -15.48 -11.44
C THR A 296 17.43 -16.67 -11.03
N GLU A 297 16.56 -16.47 -10.05
CA GLU A 297 15.57 -17.48 -9.65
C GLU A 297 14.16 -17.04 -10.03
N PHE A 298 13.48 -17.86 -10.81
CA PHE A 298 12.07 -17.69 -11.17
C PHE A 298 11.23 -18.71 -10.40
N ASP A 299 10.43 -18.21 -9.45
CA ASP A 299 9.44 -19.01 -8.72
C ASP A 299 8.03 -18.50 -9.03
N ASN A 300 7.18 -19.39 -9.57
CA ASN A 300 5.81 -19.08 -9.95
C ASN A 300 5.69 -17.84 -10.87
N THR A 301 6.56 -17.72 -11.88
CA THR A 301 6.58 -16.55 -12.76
C THR A 301 5.82 -16.78 -14.08
N ASN A 302 5.29 -15.70 -14.64
CA ASN A 302 4.63 -15.74 -15.95
C ASN A 302 5.53 -15.10 -17.01
N LEU A 303 6.13 -15.91 -17.88
CA LEU A 303 6.99 -15.46 -18.99
C LEU A 303 6.31 -15.55 -20.36
N LYS A 304 4.98 -15.69 -20.41
CA LYS A 304 4.23 -15.83 -21.65
C LYS A 304 4.47 -14.65 -22.59
N GLY A 305 4.99 -14.92 -23.78
CA GLY A 305 5.27 -13.91 -24.80
C GLY A 305 6.47 -13.01 -24.53
N ALA A 306 7.15 -13.17 -23.39
CA ALA A 306 8.35 -12.40 -23.05
C ALA A 306 9.46 -12.62 -24.08
N ASN A 307 10.21 -11.58 -24.41
CA ASN A 307 11.26 -11.63 -25.42
C ASN A 307 12.65 -11.80 -24.79
N LEU A 308 13.14 -13.03 -24.73
CA LEU A 308 14.46 -13.41 -24.20
C LEU A 308 15.53 -13.56 -25.30
N CYS A 309 15.30 -13.01 -26.51
CA CYS A 309 16.26 -13.09 -27.60
C CYS A 309 17.60 -12.44 -27.20
N GLY A 310 18.69 -13.20 -27.26
CA GLY A 310 20.02 -12.72 -26.85
C GLY A 310 20.23 -12.55 -25.35
N ALA A 311 19.25 -12.88 -24.50
CA ALA A 311 19.41 -12.82 -23.05
C ALA A 311 20.40 -13.88 -22.54
N ASN A 312 21.04 -13.59 -21.42
CA ASN A 312 21.93 -14.52 -20.74
C ASN A 312 21.25 -15.18 -19.54
N LEU A 313 20.81 -16.43 -19.68
CA LEU A 313 20.14 -17.21 -18.62
C LEU A 313 21.09 -18.19 -17.92
N LYS A 314 22.42 -18.08 -18.08
CA LYS A 314 23.36 -19.05 -17.50
C LYS A 314 23.10 -19.21 -15.99
N GLY A 315 22.87 -20.43 -15.53
CA GLY A 315 22.59 -20.73 -14.13
C GLY A 315 21.23 -20.22 -13.61
N ALA A 316 20.38 -19.65 -14.45
CA ALA A 316 19.04 -19.24 -14.04
C ALA A 316 18.17 -20.47 -13.71
N LYS A 317 17.44 -20.40 -12.59
CA LYS A 317 16.42 -21.39 -12.25
C LYS A 317 15.12 -21.01 -12.95
N ILE A 318 14.98 -21.46 -14.19
CA ILE A 318 13.80 -21.26 -15.04
C ILE A 318 13.31 -22.63 -15.54
N SER A 319 11.99 -22.85 -15.51
CA SER A 319 11.40 -24.11 -15.95
C SER A 319 11.38 -24.23 -17.48
N GLN A 320 11.32 -25.47 -17.98
CA GLN A 320 11.15 -25.70 -19.42
C GLN A 320 9.83 -25.14 -19.96
N GLN A 321 8.78 -25.12 -19.14
CA GLN A 321 7.48 -24.58 -19.53
C GLN A 321 7.55 -23.06 -19.74
N GLU A 322 8.17 -22.34 -18.82
CA GLU A 322 8.41 -20.89 -18.94
C GLU A 322 9.23 -20.57 -20.20
N LEU A 323 10.30 -21.34 -20.47
CA LEU A 323 11.10 -21.18 -21.69
C LEU A 323 10.28 -21.40 -22.96
N LYS A 324 9.44 -22.45 -23.01
CA LYS A 324 8.56 -22.74 -24.17
C LYS A 324 7.54 -21.65 -24.43
N GLN A 325 7.12 -20.91 -23.40
CA GLN A 325 6.16 -19.82 -23.50
C GLN A 325 6.81 -18.46 -23.82
N SER A 326 8.13 -18.37 -23.72
CA SER A 326 8.92 -17.20 -24.07
C SER A 326 9.46 -17.26 -25.51
N LYS A 327 9.86 -16.11 -26.05
CA LYS A 327 10.57 -16.02 -27.34
C LYS A 327 12.07 -16.07 -27.07
N THR A 328 12.77 -17.00 -27.72
CA THR A 328 14.24 -17.13 -27.67
C THR A 328 14.81 -17.22 -29.09
N ASN A 329 16.12 -17.03 -29.24
CA ASN A 329 16.80 -17.21 -30.51
C ASN A 329 18.20 -17.84 -30.31
N PHE A 330 18.96 -17.97 -31.40
CA PHE A 330 20.30 -18.56 -31.38
C PHE A 330 21.36 -17.78 -30.57
N LEU A 331 21.07 -16.53 -30.20
CA LEU A 331 21.93 -15.72 -29.34
C LEU A 331 21.64 -15.94 -27.85
N THR A 332 20.45 -16.43 -27.51
CA THR A 332 20.07 -16.70 -26.12
C THR A 332 20.98 -17.76 -25.51
N ILE A 333 21.57 -17.46 -24.34
CA ILE A 333 22.34 -18.41 -23.54
C ILE A 333 21.37 -19.05 -22.56
N PHE A 334 21.25 -20.37 -22.59
CA PHE A 334 20.34 -21.15 -21.74
C PHE A 334 20.93 -21.43 -20.35
N PRO A 335 20.12 -21.94 -19.39
CA PRO A 335 20.59 -22.26 -18.04
C PRO A 335 21.86 -23.12 -17.94
N ASN A 336 22.04 -24.04 -18.89
CA ASN A 336 23.23 -24.89 -18.99
C ASN A 336 24.48 -24.18 -19.57
N GLY A 337 24.38 -22.89 -19.92
CA GLY A 337 25.45 -22.10 -20.54
C GLY A 337 25.60 -22.27 -22.05
N LYS A 338 24.80 -23.12 -22.70
CA LYS A 338 24.83 -23.29 -24.16
C LYS A 338 23.93 -22.29 -24.87
N ARG A 339 24.24 -21.97 -26.12
CA ARG A 339 23.36 -21.16 -26.98
C ARG A 339 22.33 -22.02 -27.71
N GLY A 340 21.18 -21.43 -28.05
CA GLY A 340 20.14 -22.10 -28.83
C GLY A 340 20.65 -22.55 -30.20
N GLY A 341 20.47 -23.83 -30.55
CA GLY A 341 20.82 -24.35 -31.87
C GLY A 341 22.01 -25.33 -31.93
N TRP A 342 22.54 -25.78 -30.79
CA TRP A 342 23.48 -26.91 -30.75
C TRP A 342 22.85 -28.05 -29.94
N TRP A 343 22.13 -28.93 -30.66
CA TRP A 343 21.57 -30.18 -30.17
C TRP A 343 22.67 -31.21 -29.95
#